data_AF-A0A6H9RXZ7-F1
#
_entry.id   AF-A0A6H9RXZ7-F1
#
_cell.length_a   1.000
_cell.length_b   1.000
_cell.length_c   1.000
_cell.angle_alpha   90.00
_cell.angle_beta   90.00
_cell.angle_gamma   90.00
#
_symmetry.space_group_name_H-M   'P 1'
#
loop_
_entity.id
_entity.type
_entity.pdbx_description
1 polymer ?
#
loop_
_entity_poly.entity_id
_entity_poly.type
_entity_poly.pdbx_seq_one_letter_code
_entity_poly.pdbx_strand_id
1 'polypeptide(L)'
;MIKETPNPPKPASTFPYGDYAPEKLQEAADRVLDQYLKPDDSKSEPKPSVQLFTVAEGIDTEVLLANLSETLASANAMLNDLAFDQDGSRRHVALGVAQMI
;
A
#
# COMPACT_ATOMS: atom_id res chain seq x y z
N MET A 1 57.99 5.50 47.64
CA MET A 1 58.30 4.69 46.45
C MET A 1 56.98 4.36 45.77
N ILE A 2 56.69 5.01 44.65
CA ILE A 2 55.52 4.69 43.81
C ILE A 2 56.07 3.84 42.67
N LYS A 3 55.51 2.64 42.51
CA LYS A 3 55.92 1.68 41.49
C LYS A 3 55.19 2.07 40.19
N GLU A 4 55.86 2.81 39.31
CA GLU A 4 55.37 3.08 37.96
C GLU A 4 55.12 1.74 37.25
N THR A 5 53.87 1.48 36.86
CA THR A 5 53.50 0.24 36.19
C THR A 5 53.81 0.39 34.70
N PRO A 6 54.66 -0.46 34.08
CA PRO A 6 55.27 -0.16 32.77
C PRO A 6 54.35 -0.18 31.54
N ASN A 7 53.04 -0.38 31.69
CA ASN A 7 52.15 -0.47 30.53
C ASN A 7 50.71 -0.07 30.90
N PRO A 8 50.27 1.19 30.65
CA PRO A 8 48.86 1.55 30.83
C PRO A 8 47.97 0.78 29.83
N PRO A 9 46.76 0.35 30.22
CA PRO A 9 45.83 -0.31 29.30
C PRO A 9 45.46 0.66 28.16
N LYS A 10 45.44 0.16 26.92
CA LYS A 10 45.07 0.96 25.75
C LYS A 10 43.65 1.54 25.96
N PRO A 11 43.42 2.83 25.64
CA PRO A 11 42.10 3.43 25.78
C PRO A 11 41.11 2.67 24.90
N ALA A 12 39.94 2.35 25.46
CA ALA A 12 38.84 1.77 24.71
C ALA A 12 38.42 2.72 23.59
N SER A 13 38.16 2.18 22.39
CA SER A 13 37.71 3.00 21.25
C SER A 13 36.44 3.77 21.59
N THR A 14 36.47 5.08 21.37
CA THR A 14 35.32 5.99 21.52
C THR A 14 34.38 5.94 20.31
N PHE A 15 34.71 5.16 19.28
CA PHE A 15 33.83 4.97 18.14
C PHE A 15 32.72 3.99 18.48
N PRO A 16 31.45 4.30 18.13
CA PRO A 16 30.30 3.44 18.45
C PRO A 16 30.37 2.05 17.78
N TYR A 17 31.28 1.85 16.82
CA TYR A 17 31.45 0.61 16.05
C TYR A 17 32.78 -0.13 16.33
N GLY A 18 33.50 0.22 17.40
CA GLY A 18 34.79 -0.40 17.76
C GLY A 18 36.00 0.40 17.26
N ASP A 19 37.18 -0.23 17.15
CA ASP A 19 38.37 0.42 16.60
C ASP A 19 38.14 0.89 15.15
N TYR A 20 38.78 1.99 14.75
CA TYR A 20 38.67 2.54 13.41
C TYR A 20 39.12 1.49 12.36
N ALA A 21 38.16 0.94 11.61
CA ALA A 21 38.36 -0.11 10.61
C ALA A 21 37.77 0.34 9.26
N PRO A 22 38.52 1.09 8.44
CA PRO A 22 38.00 1.73 7.22
C PRO A 22 37.48 0.72 6.19
N GLU A 23 38.06 -0.48 6.13
CA GLU A 23 37.62 -1.56 5.23
C GLU A 23 36.18 -2.01 5.54
N LYS A 24 35.83 -2.12 6.83
CA LYS A 24 34.46 -2.50 7.26
C LYS A 24 33.44 -1.42 6.94
N LEU A 25 33.85 -0.15 7.00
CA LEU A 25 33.01 0.98 6.64
C LEU A 25 32.74 1.01 5.13
N GLN A 26 33.77 0.73 4.33
CA GLN A 26 33.64 0.63 2.88
C GLN A 26 32.71 -0.52 2.48
N GLU A 27 32.90 -1.71 3.05
CA GLU A 27 32.03 -2.87 2.81
C GLU A 27 30.56 -2.59 3.20
N ALA A 28 30.34 -1.95 4.35
CA ALA A 28 29.00 -1.57 4.78
C ALA A 28 28.35 -0.53 3.85
N ALA A 29 29.13 0.44 3.37
CA ALA A 29 28.65 1.44 2.40
C ALA A 29 28.28 0.79 1.07
N ASP A 30 29.15 -0.09 0.54
CA ASP A 30 28.90 -0.82 -0.72
C ASP A 30 27.65 -1.70 -0.59
N ARG A 31 27.46 -2.39 0.55
CA ARG A 31 26.24 -3.17 0.82
C ARG A 31 24.96 -2.32 0.86
N VAL A 32 25.03 -1.13 1.44
CA VAL A 32 23.88 -0.20 1.47
C VAL A 32 23.59 0.33 0.07
N LEU A 33 24.62 0.74 -0.68
CA LEU A 33 24.46 1.21 -2.05
C LEU A 33 23.86 0.11 -2.93
N ASP A 34 24.33 -1.12 -2.80
CA ASP A 34 23.79 -2.27 -3.51
C ASP A 34 22.31 -2.52 -3.20
N GLN A 35 21.89 -2.38 -1.94
CA GLN A 35 20.49 -2.58 -1.53
C GLN A 35 19.53 -1.52 -2.09
N TYR A 36 20.00 -0.30 -2.34
CA TYR A 36 19.15 0.81 -2.80
C TYR A 36 19.28 1.14 -4.29
N LEU A 37 20.43 0.84 -4.89
CA LEU A 37 20.75 1.27 -6.26
C LEU A 37 20.79 0.12 -7.26
N LYS A 38 20.90 -1.14 -6.82
CA LYS A 38 20.76 -2.26 -7.75
C LYS A 38 19.29 -2.33 -8.18
N PRO A 39 19.01 -2.27 -9.48
CA PRO A 39 17.66 -2.54 -9.96
C PRO A 39 17.28 -3.93 -9.49
N ASP A 40 16.13 -4.04 -8.84
CA ASP A 40 15.57 -5.33 -8.46
C ASP A 40 15.33 -6.14 -9.74
N ASP A 41 16.22 -7.07 -10.05
CA ASP A 41 16.01 -8.11 -11.08
C ASP A 41 14.87 -9.06 -10.68
N SER A 42 14.33 -8.90 -9.47
CA SER A 42 13.05 -9.47 -9.10
C SER A 42 11.94 -8.76 -9.89
N LYS A 43 11.72 -9.21 -11.14
CA LYS A 43 10.38 -9.21 -11.71
C LYS A 43 9.50 -9.95 -10.71
N SER A 44 8.89 -9.20 -9.79
CA SER A 44 7.69 -9.62 -9.10
C SER A 44 6.78 -10.15 -10.21
N GLU A 45 6.63 -11.48 -10.32
CA GLU A 45 5.62 -12.05 -11.20
C GLU A 45 4.32 -11.32 -10.90
N PRO A 46 3.65 -10.73 -11.91
CA PRO A 46 2.40 -10.04 -11.66
C PRO A 46 1.49 -11.01 -10.95
N LYS A 47 1.10 -10.70 -9.71
CA LYS A 47 0.03 -11.44 -9.04
C LYS A 47 -1.12 -11.48 -10.04
N PRO A 48 -1.70 -12.64 -10.35
CA PRO A 48 -2.81 -12.71 -11.27
C PRO A 48 -3.91 -11.81 -10.71
N SER A 49 -4.12 -10.65 -11.31
CA SER A 49 -5.24 -9.81 -10.96
C SER A 49 -6.46 -10.56 -11.43
N VAL A 50 -7.35 -10.91 -10.50
CA VAL A 50 -8.68 -11.39 -10.87
C VAL A 50 -9.49 -10.16 -11.29
N GLN A 51 -9.14 -9.61 -12.46
CA GLN A 51 -9.88 -8.50 -13.05
C GLN A 51 -11.18 -9.06 -13.63
N LEU A 52 -12.28 -8.88 -12.89
CA LEU A 52 -13.60 -9.36 -13.32
C LEU A 52 -14.18 -8.52 -14.46
N PHE A 53 -13.84 -7.22 -14.50
CA PHE A 53 -14.38 -6.27 -15.48
C PHE A 53 -13.29 -5.32 -15.98
N THR A 54 -13.37 -4.93 -17.25
CA THR A 54 -12.53 -3.91 -17.86
C THR A 54 -13.38 -2.95 -18.69
N VAL A 55 -12.91 -1.73 -18.87
CA VAL A 55 -13.49 -0.77 -19.80
C VAL A 55 -12.95 -1.06 -21.19
N ALA A 56 -13.82 -1.11 -22.20
CA ALA A 56 -13.39 -1.27 -23.59
C ALA A 56 -12.59 -0.05 -24.06
N GLU A 57 -11.56 -0.28 -24.86
CA GLU A 57 -10.76 0.80 -25.44
C GLU A 57 -11.62 1.72 -26.32
N GLY A 58 -11.36 3.03 -26.25
CA GLY A 58 -12.07 4.04 -27.03
C GLY A 58 -13.43 4.46 -26.51
N ILE A 59 -13.86 3.99 -25.33
CA ILE A 59 -15.06 4.53 -24.67
C ILE A 59 -14.68 5.76 -23.84
N ASP A 60 -15.37 6.87 -24.12
CA ASP A 60 -15.22 8.11 -23.38
C ASP A 60 -15.74 7.99 -21.94
N THR A 61 -15.04 8.64 -21.01
CA THR A 61 -15.41 8.69 -19.59
C THR A 61 -16.82 9.26 -19.38
N GLU A 62 -17.25 10.22 -20.20
CA GLU A 62 -18.60 10.80 -20.13
C GLU A 62 -19.68 9.75 -20.40
N VAL A 63 -19.47 8.89 -21.40
CA VAL A 63 -20.39 7.79 -21.73
C VAL A 63 -20.46 6.78 -20.58
N LEU A 64 -19.32 6.46 -19.96
CA LEU A 64 -19.27 5.56 -18.81
C LEU A 64 -20.03 6.14 -17.61
N LEU A 65 -19.82 7.42 -17.31
CA LEU A 65 -20.48 8.10 -16.21
C LEU A 65 -21.99 8.26 -16.46
N ALA A 66 -22.39 8.56 -17.70
CA ALA A 66 -23.80 8.62 -18.08
C ALA A 66 -24.48 7.26 -17.90
N ASN A 67 -23.89 6.19 -18.44
CA ASN A 67 -24.43 4.84 -18.30
C ASN A 67 -24.51 4.38 -16.84
N LEU A 68 -23.47 4.67 -16.04
CA LEU A 68 -23.49 4.37 -14.60
C LEU A 68 -24.59 5.17 -13.89
N SER A 69 -24.70 6.47 -14.16
CA SER A 69 -25.71 7.33 -13.55
C SER A 69 -27.13 6.87 -13.88
N GLU A 70 -27.39 6.49 -15.13
CA GLU A 70 -28.68 5.97 -15.56
C GLU A 70 -28.99 4.59 -14.94
N THR A 71 -27.98 3.73 -14.81
CA THR A 71 -28.11 2.44 -14.11
C THR A 71 -28.48 2.64 -12.63
N LEU A 72 -27.80 3.56 -11.94
CA LEU A 72 -28.09 3.88 -10.54
C LEU A 72 -29.47 4.53 -10.38
N ALA A 73 -29.84 5.46 -11.27
CA ALA A 73 -31.18 6.06 -11.27
C ALA A 73 -32.28 5.01 -11.48
N SER A 74 -32.07 4.06 -12.41
CA SER A 74 -32.98 2.94 -12.65
C SER A 74 -33.11 2.02 -11.44
N ALA A 75 -31.98 1.67 -10.79
CA ALA A 75 -31.98 0.88 -9.57
C ALA A 75 -32.72 1.58 -8.43
N ASN A 76 -32.50 2.89 -8.25
CA ASN A 76 -33.19 3.69 -7.26
C ASN A 76 -34.71 3.74 -7.51
N ALA A 77 -35.14 3.91 -8.77
CA ALA A 77 -36.56 3.87 -9.12
C ALA A 77 -37.19 2.51 -8.78
N MET A 78 -36.55 1.40 -9.17
CA MET A 78 -37.03 0.05 -8.86
C MET A 78 -37.11 -0.23 -7.35
N LEU A 79 -36.14 0.25 -6.57
CA LEU A 79 -36.15 0.08 -5.11
C LEU A 79 -37.26 0.89 -4.44
N ASN A 80 -37.55 2.09 -4.94
CA ASN A 80 -38.64 2.91 -4.43
C ASN A 80 -40.00 2.31 -4.79
N ASP A 81 -40.17 1.80 -6.01
CA ASP A 81 -41.37 1.05 -6.40
C ASP A 81 -41.55 -0.19 -5.52
N LEU A 82 -40.49 -0.97 -5.30
CA LEU A 82 -40.53 -2.11 -4.41
C LEU A 82 -40.86 -1.72 -2.96
N ALA A 83 -40.33 -0.60 -2.47
CA ALA A 83 -40.62 -0.12 -1.13
C ALA A 83 -42.10 0.25 -0.96
N PHE A 84 -42.74 0.77 -2.00
CA PHE A 84 -44.17 1.06 -2.01
C PHE A 84 -45.00 -0.22 -1.88
N ASP A 85 -44.60 -1.29 -2.57
CA ASP A 85 -45.29 -2.58 -2.59
C ASP A 85 -45.06 -3.46 -1.34
N GLN A 86 -44.08 -3.14 -0.50
CA GLN A 86 -43.77 -3.87 0.73
C GLN A 86 -44.30 -3.14 1.96
N ASP A 87 -44.55 -3.87 3.06
CA ASP A 87 -44.95 -3.30 4.35
C ASP A 87 -43.92 -3.60 5.47
N GLY A 88 -44.03 -2.83 6.55
CA GLY A 88 -43.27 -3.03 7.78
C GLY A 88 -41.75 -3.01 7.57
N SER A 89 -41.05 -3.97 8.18
CA SER A 89 -39.57 -4.02 8.14
C SER A 89 -39.00 -4.16 6.73
N ARG A 90 -39.70 -4.82 5.80
CA ARG A 90 -39.22 -5.01 4.42
C ARG A 90 -39.21 -3.71 3.62
N ARG A 91 -40.22 -2.85 3.81
CA ARG A 91 -40.21 -1.49 3.26
C ARG A 91 -38.98 -0.71 3.74
N HIS A 92 -38.69 -0.77 5.03
CA HIS A 92 -37.53 -0.06 5.59
C HIS A 92 -36.19 -0.57 5.06
N VAL A 93 -36.06 -1.87 4.78
CA VAL A 93 -34.87 -2.42 4.13
C VAL A 93 -34.73 -1.87 2.70
N ALA A 94 -35.79 -1.91 1.89
CA ALA A 94 -35.75 -1.40 0.52
C ALA A 94 -35.39 0.10 0.48
N LEU A 95 -36.00 0.91 1.35
CA LEU A 95 -35.67 2.33 1.49
C LEU A 95 -34.23 2.55 1.99
N GLY A 96 -33.74 1.69 2.88
CA GLY A 96 -32.36 1.75 3.34
C GLY A 96 -31.35 1.54 2.22
N VAL A 97 -31.62 0.59 1.31
CA VAL A 97 -30.78 0.38 0.11
C VAL A 97 -30.88 1.58 -0.84
N ALA A 98 -32.09 2.11 -1.06
CA ALA A 98 -32.31 3.28 -1.93
C ALA A 98 -31.53 4.51 -1.45
N GLN A 99 -31.36 4.71 -0.14
CA GLN A 99 -30.57 5.81 0.44
C GLN A 99 -29.05 5.69 0.23
N MET A 100 -28.55 4.52 -0.16
CA MET A 100 -27.12 4.28 -0.41
C MET A 100 -26.74 4.52 -1.88
N ILE A 101 -27.73 4.72 -2.75
CA ILE A 101 -27.58 5.02 -4.18
C ILE A 101 -27.61 6.54 -4.36
#